data_AF-A0AA48KZG6-F1
#
_entry.id   AF-A0AA48KZG6-F1
#
_cell.length_a   1.000
_cell.length_b   1.000
_cell.length_c   1.000
_cell.angle_alpha   90.00
_cell.angle_beta   90.00
_cell.angle_gamma   90.00
#
_symmetry.space_group_name_H-M   'P 1'
#
loop_
_entity.id
_entity.type
_entity.pdbx_description
1 polymer ?
#
loop_
_entity_poly.entity_id
_entity_poly.type
_entity_poly.pdbx_seq_one_letter_code
_entity_poly.pdbx_strand_id
1 'polypeptide(L)'
;MTHPRSLEEYEGYFPRFLPISLMREFHRQALESYQPPLIHDPPPDSILDDLVSEDLAQQAATWCSERVPLWVPFTPPLMELRRLRQSVGGASASLLYLEAVQYLASAEFNVIPHSLSDPLYTLVRSCRADLFLKPTDVHAPQVLLFAATFVGLNESWSDSLNPPAGEMAALALRSSKAVGLQGRITRVLAATHVAVGYLGEDQHYFAKYSSLELPTMAELVALQAQVENAKLTPAQQTGCLAVILRCRLWVLFTRCITQCAESEHQEEHIRLASVDDARAKWTKACLALDAERTSLLDLCPSILAWLELEHAALDQVLSGVALQLSLGWGFSPQFFHDVIKKTAGSVHLQAFIQIHGPSLAETAECVLASTSNLLRDELYPTALTCTYGVRAFVTGLEVHAGCFKLWGIPPPREVVWKSVMRGAADTIRLLKGGGMVVRISNAVAAAARETIPRWKAQVVSRPHQPSGPQRPTLNATSEIKPDLAAYGSGGINGDGPGDHAMVSSFAEWIAGIDWNQLSSEAVTPMSFGSGASTSGY
;
A
#
# COMPACT_ATOMS: atom_id res chain seq x y z
N MET A 1 3.28 11.12 21.63
CA MET A 1 2.85 9.91 22.39
C MET A 1 4.08 9.05 22.70
N THR A 2 4.16 8.46 23.90
CA THR A 2 5.29 7.60 24.33
C THR A 2 5.08 6.16 23.87
N HIS A 3 6.10 5.56 23.23
CA HIS A 3 6.07 4.16 22.80
C HIS A 3 5.80 3.18 23.96
N PRO A 4 4.99 2.11 23.74
CA PRO A 4 4.63 1.14 24.77
C PRO A 4 5.84 0.30 25.18
N ARG A 5 6.13 0.31 26.48
CA ARG A 5 7.26 -0.33 27.15
C ARG A 5 6.95 -1.75 27.63
N SER A 6 5.69 -2.07 27.90
CA SER A 6 5.23 -3.40 28.31
C SER A 6 4.38 -4.10 27.23
N LEU A 7 3.96 -5.34 27.52
CA LEU A 7 3.00 -6.07 26.70
C LEU A 7 1.57 -5.55 26.94
N GLU A 8 1.16 -5.29 28.19
CA GLU A 8 -0.16 -4.70 28.45
C GLU A 8 -0.32 -3.31 27.83
N GLU A 9 0.73 -2.48 27.86
CA GLU A 9 0.74 -1.21 27.13
C GLU A 9 0.66 -1.44 25.62
N TYR A 10 1.28 -2.50 25.08
CA TYR A 10 1.24 -2.82 23.66
C TYR A 10 -0.17 -3.26 23.21
N GLU A 11 -0.86 -4.06 24.03
CA GLU A 11 -2.24 -4.51 23.78
C GLU A 11 -3.24 -3.35 23.79
N GLY A 12 -3.01 -2.31 24.62
CA GLY A 12 -3.82 -1.08 24.62
C GLY A 12 -3.39 -0.03 23.59
N TYR A 13 -2.12 -0.01 23.18
CA TYR A 13 -1.55 1.00 22.27
C TYR A 13 -1.83 0.72 20.79
N PHE A 14 -2.12 -0.54 20.43
CA PHE A 14 -2.47 -0.92 19.06
C PHE A 14 -3.93 -1.41 18.92
N PRO A 15 -4.96 -0.53 18.94
CA PRO A 15 -6.22 -0.84 18.27
C PRO A 15 -5.93 -1.32 16.84
N ARG A 16 -6.33 -2.52 16.44
CA ARG A 16 -5.91 -3.20 15.19
C ARG A 16 -6.27 -2.49 13.86
N PHE A 17 -6.97 -1.36 13.94
CA PHE A 17 -7.12 -0.39 12.85
C PHE A 17 -5.95 0.63 12.78
N LEU A 18 -4.93 0.44 13.62
CA LEU A 18 -3.88 1.40 13.91
C LEU A 18 -3.13 1.95 12.71
N PRO A 19 -2.83 1.20 11.63
CA PRO A 19 -2.10 1.79 10.52
C PRO A 19 -2.84 3.01 9.95
N ILE A 20 -4.17 2.99 9.97
CA ILE A 20 -5.01 4.08 9.50
C ILE A 20 -5.34 5.06 10.63
N SER A 21 -5.59 4.60 11.86
CA SER A 21 -5.91 5.47 13.00
C SER A 21 -4.70 6.25 13.53
N LEU A 22 -3.50 5.64 13.60
CA LEU A 22 -2.24 6.35 13.86
C LEU A 22 -1.85 7.24 12.69
N MET A 23 -2.04 6.82 11.43
CA MET A 23 -1.82 7.74 10.33
C MET A 23 -2.77 8.94 10.45
N ARG A 24 -4.06 8.74 10.71
CA ARG A 24 -5.03 9.83 10.95
C ARG A 24 -4.68 10.69 12.16
N GLU A 25 -4.22 10.11 13.26
CA GLU A 25 -3.89 10.81 14.51
C GLU A 25 -2.55 11.56 14.40
N PHE A 26 -1.53 10.95 13.79
CA PHE A 26 -0.28 11.66 13.46
C PHE A 26 -0.49 12.70 12.37
N HIS A 27 -1.36 12.45 11.40
CA HIS A 27 -1.76 13.45 10.42
C HIS A 27 -2.48 14.59 11.15
N ARG A 28 -3.50 14.32 11.97
CA ARG A 28 -4.17 15.31 12.82
C ARG A 28 -3.17 16.13 13.65
N GLN A 29 -2.19 15.50 14.30
CA GLN A 29 -1.16 16.20 15.09
C GLN A 29 -0.16 17.00 14.21
N ALA A 30 0.26 16.46 13.05
CA ALA A 30 1.12 17.16 12.10
C ALA A 30 0.40 18.37 11.46
N LEU A 31 -0.91 18.23 11.22
CA LEU A 31 -1.80 19.27 10.73
C LEU A 31 -2.08 20.35 11.78
N GLU A 32 -2.20 19.98 13.06
CA GLU A 32 -2.30 20.93 14.17
C GLU A 32 -1.01 21.76 14.35
N SER A 33 0.14 21.22 13.95
CA SER A 33 1.44 21.90 14.04
C SER A 33 1.82 22.72 12.80
N TYR A 34 1.09 22.58 11.69
CA TYR A 34 1.38 23.30 10.45
C TYR A 34 0.40 24.46 10.27
N GLN A 35 0.86 25.69 10.48
CA GLN A 35 0.13 26.87 10.06
C GLN A 35 0.45 27.15 8.59
N PRO A 36 -0.50 27.00 7.66
CA PRO A 36 -0.27 27.44 6.30
C PRO A 36 -0.04 28.95 6.29
N PRO A 37 0.81 29.48 5.40
CA PRO A 37 0.91 30.92 5.20
C PRO A 37 -0.47 31.47 4.81
N LEU A 38 -0.80 32.67 5.32
CA LEU A 38 -2.00 33.42 4.97
C LEU A 38 -2.09 33.55 3.45
N ILE A 39 -3.23 33.15 2.88
CA ILE A 39 -3.54 33.40 1.47
C ILE A 39 -3.70 34.91 1.33
N HIS A 40 -2.68 35.57 0.78
CA HIS A 40 -2.86 36.90 0.19
C HIS A 40 -3.64 36.75 -1.13
N ASP A 41 -4.33 37.82 -1.52
CA ASP A 41 -5.25 37.95 -2.67
C ASP A 41 -4.93 37.02 -3.88
N PRO A 42 -5.94 36.55 -4.63
CA PRO A 42 -5.74 35.64 -5.75
C PRO A 42 -4.61 36.15 -6.66
N PRO A 43 -3.63 35.29 -6.99
CA PRO A 43 -2.49 35.72 -7.79
C PRO A 43 -2.99 36.26 -9.14
N PRO A 44 -2.59 37.47 -9.58
CA PRO A 44 -2.94 37.99 -10.90
C PRO A 44 -2.62 36.99 -12.01
N ASP A 45 -3.49 36.93 -13.03
CA ASP A 45 -3.41 35.98 -14.16
C ASP A 45 -2.08 36.02 -14.93
N SER A 46 -1.29 37.09 -14.80
CA SER A 46 0.03 37.25 -15.43
C SER A 46 1.16 36.50 -14.70
N ILE A 47 0.94 36.04 -13.46
CA ILE A 47 2.01 35.49 -12.62
C ILE A 47 2.66 34.26 -13.24
N LEU A 48 1.90 33.40 -13.91
CA LEU A 48 2.47 32.18 -14.48
C LEU A 48 3.38 32.44 -15.69
N ASP A 49 3.04 33.45 -16.50
CA ASP A 49 3.86 33.87 -17.64
C ASP A 49 5.13 34.60 -17.17
N ASP A 50 5.05 35.33 -16.05
CA ASP A 50 6.20 35.98 -15.41
C ASP A 50 7.13 34.97 -14.70
N LEU A 51 6.58 33.91 -14.11
CA LEU A 51 7.32 32.87 -13.40
C LEU A 51 8.01 31.87 -14.34
N VAL A 52 7.35 31.52 -15.45
CA VAL A 52 7.81 30.47 -16.36
C VAL A 52 7.93 31.04 -17.77
N SER A 53 9.17 31.23 -18.21
CA SER A 53 9.49 31.65 -19.58
C SER A 53 9.10 30.58 -20.59
N GLU A 54 8.97 30.97 -21.86
CA GLU A 54 8.61 30.06 -22.95
C GLU A 54 9.60 28.88 -23.10
N ASP A 55 10.90 29.15 -22.91
CA ASP A 55 11.94 28.12 -22.96
C ASP A 55 11.80 27.09 -21.83
N LEU A 56 11.45 27.54 -20.62
CA LEU A 56 11.18 26.65 -19.49
C LEU A 56 9.88 25.87 -19.71
N ALA A 57 8.86 26.53 -20.27
CA ALA A 57 7.60 25.88 -20.59
C ALA A 57 7.79 24.75 -21.61
N GLN A 58 8.61 24.96 -22.63
CA GLN A 58 8.91 23.95 -23.63
C GLN A 58 9.70 22.76 -23.05
N GLN A 59 10.64 23.01 -22.14
CA GLN A 59 11.36 21.95 -21.42
C GLN A 59 10.41 21.10 -20.57
N ALA A 60 9.58 21.76 -19.76
CA ALA A 60 8.57 21.10 -18.95
C ALA A 60 7.56 20.32 -19.82
N ALA A 61 7.18 20.85 -20.98
CA ALA A 61 6.21 20.22 -21.88
C ALA A 61 6.73 18.89 -22.45
N THR A 62 7.99 18.85 -22.89
CA THR A 62 8.63 17.62 -23.38
C THR A 62 8.59 16.55 -22.29
N TRP A 63 9.06 16.87 -21.08
CA TRP A 63 9.10 15.93 -19.96
C TRP A 63 7.70 15.46 -19.52
N CYS A 64 6.74 16.39 -19.40
CA CYS A 64 5.37 16.08 -19.00
C CYS A 64 4.66 15.20 -20.02
N SER A 65 4.91 15.40 -21.33
CA SER A 65 4.25 14.64 -22.40
C SER A 65 4.54 13.14 -22.35
N GLU A 66 5.68 12.74 -21.76
CA GLU A 66 6.09 11.34 -21.63
C GLU A 66 5.57 10.70 -20.32
N ARG A 67 5.40 11.49 -19.26
CA ARG A 67 5.21 10.97 -17.89
C ARG A 67 3.81 11.20 -17.32
N VAL A 68 3.21 12.36 -17.55
CA VAL A 68 1.87 12.68 -17.04
C VAL A 68 0.80 11.76 -17.63
N PRO A 69 0.80 11.47 -18.95
CA PRO A 69 -0.19 10.58 -19.55
C PRO A 69 -0.16 9.14 -19.03
N LEU A 70 0.96 8.70 -18.44
CA LEU A 70 1.04 7.35 -17.84
C LEU A 70 0.07 7.19 -16.66
N TRP A 71 -0.31 8.29 -16.01
CA TRP A 71 -1.16 8.29 -14.82
C TRP A 71 -2.52 8.96 -15.05
N VAL A 72 -2.54 10.01 -15.88
CA VAL A 72 -3.75 10.76 -16.23
C VAL A 72 -3.76 10.95 -17.76
N PRO A 73 -4.17 9.92 -18.54
CA PRO A 73 -3.89 9.81 -19.98
C PRO A 73 -4.42 10.95 -20.85
N PHE A 74 -5.54 11.56 -20.44
CA PHE A 74 -6.19 12.62 -21.20
C PHE A 74 -5.95 14.00 -20.59
N THR A 75 -4.85 14.18 -19.88
CA THR A 75 -4.37 15.52 -19.50
C THR A 75 -3.92 16.25 -20.76
N PRO A 76 -4.41 17.47 -21.04
CA PRO A 76 -3.98 18.22 -22.22
C PRO A 76 -2.47 18.55 -22.16
N PRO A 77 -1.77 18.55 -23.30
CA PRO A 77 -0.35 18.92 -23.36
C PRO A 77 -0.10 20.32 -22.78
N LEU A 78 1.04 20.49 -22.10
CA LEU A 78 1.36 21.72 -21.39
C LEU A 78 1.35 22.98 -22.27
N MET A 79 1.92 22.90 -23.49
CA MET A 79 1.91 24.02 -24.45
C MET A 79 0.52 24.29 -25.04
N GLU A 80 -0.38 23.30 -25.02
CA GLU A 80 -1.78 23.50 -25.40
C GLU A 80 -2.53 24.24 -24.28
N LEU A 81 -2.33 23.83 -23.02
CA LEU A 81 -2.91 24.50 -21.85
C LEU A 81 -2.51 25.98 -21.79
N ARG A 82 -1.22 26.28 -21.99
CA ARG A 82 -0.71 27.65 -22.01
C ARG A 82 -1.38 28.50 -23.08
N ARG A 83 -1.47 27.98 -24.31
CA ARG A 83 -2.16 28.65 -25.43
C ARG A 83 -3.65 28.86 -25.14
N LEU A 84 -4.33 27.83 -24.63
CA LEU A 84 -5.74 27.91 -24.26
C LEU A 84 -5.97 28.97 -23.17
N ARG A 85 -5.17 28.98 -22.08
CA ARG A 85 -5.25 29.98 -21.02
C ARG A 85 -5.06 31.39 -21.56
N GLN A 86 -4.03 31.62 -22.39
CA GLN A 86 -3.74 32.92 -23.00
C GLN A 86 -4.89 33.38 -23.92
N SER A 87 -5.49 32.47 -24.69
CA SER A 87 -6.62 32.79 -25.59
C SER A 87 -7.94 33.10 -24.87
N VAL A 88 -8.20 32.48 -23.71
CA VAL A 88 -9.40 32.72 -22.90
C VAL A 88 -9.22 33.93 -21.97
N GLY A 89 -8.04 34.56 -21.98
CA GLY A 89 -7.74 35.73 -21.15
C GLY A 89 -7.59 35.42 -19.66
N GLY A 90 -7.06 34.24 -19.30
CA GLY A 90 -6.69 33.90 -17.91
C GLY A 90 -7.82 33.37 -17.01
N ALA A 91 -9.09 33.63 -17.33
CA ALA A 91 -10.22 33.44 -16.41
C ALA A 91 -10.58 31.98 -16.02
N SER A 92 -9.90 30.94 -16.55
CA SER A 92 -10.21 29.55 -16.20
C SER A 92 -9.25 29.01 -15.13
N ALA A 93 -9.76 28.88 -13.90
CA ALA A 93 -9.04 28.26 -12.78
C ALA A 93 -8.56 26.83 -13.10
N SER A 94 -9.31 26.05 -13.89
CA SER A 94 -8.91 24.69 -14.27
C SER A 94 -7.70 24.67 -15.20
N LEU A 95 -7.68 25.55 -16.20
CA LEU A 95 -6.53 25.66 -17.11
C LEU A 95 -5.29 26.13 -16.35
N LEU A 96 -5.46 27.15 -15.49
CA LEU A 96 -4.37 27.66 -14.65
C LEU A 96 -3.83 26.58 -13.70
N TYR A 97 -4.73 25.81 -13.05
CA TYR A 97 -4.33 24.68 -12.20
C TYR A 97 -3.56 23.61 -12.98
N LEU A 98 -4.09 23.15 -14.13
CA LEU A 98 -3.46 22.10 -14.92
C LEU A 98 -2.11 22.52 -15.48
N GLU A 99 -1.94 23.79 -15.84
CA GLU A 99 -0.65 24.32 -16.28
C GLU A 99 0.34 24.41 -15.10
N ALA A 100 -0.08 25.04 -13.99
CA ALA A 100 0.76 25.24 -12.82
C ALA A 100 1.20 23.93 -12.17
N VAL A 101 0.31 22.92 -12.09
CA VAL A 101 0.63 21.64 -11.44
C VAL A 101 1.61 20.81 -12.27
N GLN A 102 1.61 20.95 -13.60
CA GLN A 102 2.58 20.30 -14.47
C GLN A 102 3.96 20.98 -14.41
N TYR A 103 4.01 22.30 -14.27
CA TYR A 103 5.26 22.99 -13.96
C TYR A 103 5.78 22.60 -12.58
N LEU A 104 4.90 22.51 -11.57
CA LEU A 104 5.29 22.08 -10.23
C LEU A 104 5.90 20.68 -10.27
N ALA A 105 5.25 19.73 -10.96
CA ALA A 105 5.82 18.41 -11.17
C ALA A 105 7.19 18.47 -11.87
N SER A 106 7.33 19.32 -12.89
CA SER A 106 8.62 19.49 -13.60
C SER A 106 9.71 20.08 -12.69
N ALA A 107 9.36 21.04 -11.81
CA ALA A 107 10.28 21.68 -10.86
C ALA A 107 10.73 20.72 -9.75
N GLU A 108 9.82 19.89 -9.23
CA GLU A 108 10.14 18.83 -8.26
C GLU A 108 11.12 17.79 -8.82
N PHE A 109 11.12 17.62 -10.14
CA PHE A 109 12.02 16.71 -10.84
C PHE A 109 13.28 17.40 -11.40
N ASN A 110 13.50 18.68 -11.10
CA ASN A 110 14.62 19.50 -11.60
C ASN A 110 14.69 19.58 -13.14
N VAL A 111 13.57 19.41 -13.83
CA VAL A 111 13.46 19.64 -15.29
C VAL A 111 13.49 21.13 -15.58
N ILE A 112 12.84 21.90 -14.72
CA ILE A 112 12.95 23.35 -14.62
C ILE A 112 13.51 23.70 -13.22
N PRO A 113 13.97 24.94 -12.98
CA PRO A 113 14.59 25.31 -11.70
C PRO A 113 13.70 24.98 -10.50
N HIS A 114 14.23 24.21 -9.54
CA HIS A 114 13.51 23.81 -8.32
C HIS A 114 13.08 25.00 -7.45
N SER A 115 13.74 26.15 -7.57
CA SER A 115 13.32 27.39 -6.91
C SER A 115 11.92 27.87 -7.31
N LEU A 116 11.36 27.34 -8.41
CA LEU A 116 10.00 27.62 -8.84
C LEU A 116 8.94 26.77 -8.11
N SER A 117 9.33 25.72 -7.38
CA SER A 117 8.39 24.85 -6.68
C SER A 117 7.49 25.61 -5.70
N ASP A 118 8.06 26.47 -4.84
CA ASP A 118 7.31 27.22 -3.82
C ASP A 118 6.24 28.18 -4.39
N PRO A 119 6.56 29.07 -5.37
CA PRO A 119 5.55 29.93 -5.96
C PRO A 119 4.51 29.14 -6.77
N LEU A 120 4.92 28.09 -7.50
CA LEU A 120 3.99 27.22 -8.23
C LEU A 120 3.05 26.46 -7.29
N TYR A 121 3.56 25.99 -6.16
CA TYR A 121 2.78 25.36 -5.11
C TYR A 121 1.70 26.32 -4.57
N THR A 122 2.07 27.57 -4.31
CA THR A 122 1.14 28.61 -3.83
C THR A 122 0.01 28.84 -4.84
N LEU A 123 0.35 28.89 -6.13
CA LEU A 123 -0.62 29.05 -7.23
C LEU A 123 -1.55 27.84 -7.40
N VAL A 124 -0.99 26.62 -7.35
CA VAL A 124 -1.80 25.39 -7.39
C VAL A 124 -2.80 25.36 -6.23
N ARG A 125 -2.37 25.81 -5.04
CA ARG A 125 -3.24 25.90 -3.86
C ARG A 125 -4.36 26.92 -4.03
N SER A 126 -4.08 28.11 -4.58
CA SER A 126 -5.11 29.15 -4.78
C SER A 126 -6.18 28.72 -5.78
N CYS A 127 -5.79 28.10 -6.89
CA CYS A 127 -6.73 27.60 -7.89
C CYS A 127 -7.66 26.50 -7.33
N ARG A 128 -7.17 25.73 -6.36
CA ARG A 128 -7.88 24.60 -5.75
C ARG A 128 -9.17 25.04 -5.04
N ALA A 129 -9.12 26.16 -4.30
CA ALA A 129 -10.24 26.65 -3.50
C ALA A 129 -11.47 26.96 -4.37
N ASP A 130 -11.26 27.57 -5.54
CA ASP A 130 -12.32 27.92 -6.48
C ASP A 130 -12.90 26.69 -7.20
N LEU A 131 -12.05 25.71 -7.51
CA LEU A 131 -12.41 24.51 -8.27
C LEU A 131 -13.30 23.54 -7.49
N PHE A 132 -13.20 23.51 -6.16
CA PHE A 132 -14.04 22.63 -5.33
C PHE A 132 -15.45 23.15 -5.09
N LEU A 133 -15.64 24.47 -5.14
CA LEU A 133 -16.95 25.05 -4.89
C LEU A 133 -17.89 24.88 -6.10
N LYS A 134 -17.37 24.92 -7.34
CA LYS A 134 -18.15 24.71 -8.58
C LYS A 134 -17.30 24.15 -9.74
N PRO A 135 -17.08 22.82 -9.83
CA PRO A 135 -16.38 22.20 -10.96
C PRO A 135 -17.29 22.12 -12.20
N THR A 136 -17.56 23.24 -12.85
CA THR A 136 -18.52 23.31 -13.98
C THR A 136 -17.88 23.37 -15.37
N ASP A 137 -16.56 23.60 -15.46
CA ASP A 137 -15.89 23.67 -16.76
C ASP A 137 -15.55 22.28 -17.33
N VAL A 138 -15.17 22.26 -18.61
CA VAL A 138 -14.89 21.04 -19.38
C VAL A 138 -13.62 20.29 -18.90
N HIS A 139 -12.72 20.97 -18.17
CA HIS A 139 -11.45 20.43 -17.70
C HIS A 139 -11.49 19.99 -16.23
N ALA A 140 -12.57 20.32 -15.52
CA ALA A 140 -12.76 19.99 -14.11
C ALA A 140 -12.56 18.49 -13.79
N PRO A 141 -13.03 17.51 -14.61
CA PRO A 141 -12.74 16.11 -14.33
C PRO A 141 -11.23 15.79 -14.34
N GLN A 142 -10.47 16.38 -15.27
CA GLN A 142 -9.02 16.18 -15.36
C GLN A 142 -8.28 16.84 -14.20
N VAL A 143 -8.68 18.06 -13.80
CA VAL A 143 -8.16 18.73 -12.59
C VAL A 143 -8.34 17.82 -11.37
N LEU A 144 -9.57 17.36 -11.14
CA LEU A 144 -9.93 16.57 -9.97
C LEU A 144 -9.19 15.22 -9.96
N LEU A 145 -9.02 14.58 -11.11
CA LEU A 145 -8.25 13.34 -11.22
C LEU A 145 -6.76 13.58 -11.03
N PHE A 146 -6.18 14.64 -11.60
CA PHE A 146 -4.79 14.98 -11.37
C PHE A 146 -4.53 15.23 -9.88
N ALA A 147 -5.41 15.99 -9.23
CA ALA A 147 -5.38 16.23 -7.80
C ALA A 147 -5.52 14.94 -6.96
N ALA A 148 -6.41 14.02 -7.36
CA ALA A 148 -6.63 12.73 -6.71
C ALA A 148 -5.50 11.71 -6.94
N THR A 149 -4.75 11.82 -8.03
CA THR A 149 -3.61 10.96 -8.35
C THR A 149 -2.33 11.42 -7.64
N PHE A 150 -2.08 12.73 -7.65
CA PHE A 150 -0.84 13.33 -7.12
C PHE A 150 -1.07 14.13 -5.84
N VAL A 151 -2.01 13.69 -4.99
CA VAL A 151 -2.50 14.28 -3.72
C VAL A 151 -1.38 14.79 -2.80
N GLY A 152 -0.16 14.26 -2.98
CA GLY A 152 1.05 14.62 -2.27
C GLY A 152 1.70 15.96 -2.64
N LEU A 153 1.34 16.62 -3.73
CA LEU A 153 1.80 18.00 -3.98
C LEU A 153 1.09 19.03 -3.08
N ASN A 154 0.55 18.64 -1.91
CA ASN A 154 -0.34 19.46 -1.09
C ASN A 154 -0.20 19.18 0.42
N GLU A 155 0.71 19.90 1.10
CA GLU A 155 0.75 20.02 2.57
C GLU A 155 -0.34 20.98 3.08
N SER A 156 -1.54 20.47 3.35
CA SER A 156 -2.43 20.91 4.45
C SER A 156 -3.78 20.22 4.33
N TRP A 157 -3.92 19.06 4.96
CA TRP A 157 -5.22 18.46 5.25
C TRP A 157 -5.88 19.12 6.49
N SER A 158 -5.31 20.22 7.00
CA SER A 158 -5.78 20.98 8.17
C SER A 158 -6.97 21.89 7.84
N ASP A 159 -7.18 22.18 6.57
CA ASP A 159 -8.33 22.99 6.16
C ASP A 159 -9.52 22.07 5.92
N SER A 160 -10.59 22.27 6.70
CA SER A 160 -11.93 21.69 6.56
C SER A 160 -12.59 21.96 5.19
N LEU A 161 -11.86 22.53 4.23
CA LEU A 161 -12.26 22.91 2.89
C LEU A 161 -11.65 22.01 1.81
N ASN A 162 -10.70 21.11 2.14
CA ASN A 162 -10.05 20.23 1.17
C ASN A 162 -10.65 18.81 1.18
N PRO A 163 -11.39 18.40 0.13
CA PRO A 163 -11.94 17.05 0.07
C PRO A 163 -10.82 15.99 -0.05
N PRO A 164 -10.93 14.85 0.66
CA PRO A 164 -10.11 13.66 0.47
C PRO A 164 -10.00 13.22 -1.00
N ALA A 165 -8.94 12.50 -1.35
CA ALA A 165 -8.71 11.98 -2.71
C ALA A 165 -9.92 11.23 -3.28
N GLY A 166 -10.60 10.42 -2.45
CA GLY A 166 -11.82 9.72 -2.84
C GLY A 166 -13.00 10.64 -3.16
N GLU A 167 -13.14 11.75 -2.44
CA GLU A 167 -14.19 12.74 -2.70
C GLU A 167 -13.91 13.55 -3.97
N MET A 168 -12.64 13.91 -4.22
CA MET A 168 -12.22 14.52 -5.49
C MET A 168 -12.52 13.60 -6.66
N ALA A 169 -12.20 12.31 -6.53
CA ALA A 169 -12.52 11.31 -7.54
C ALA A 169 -14.04 11.13 -7.74
N ALA A 170 -14.83 11.17 -6.66
CA ALA A 170 -16.30 11.12 -6.76
C ALA A 170 -16.86 12.36 -7.46
N LEU A 171 -16.29 13.54 -7.23
CA LEU A 171 -16.63 14.77 -7.98
C LEU A 171 -16.24 14.65 -9.45
N ALA A 172 -15.08 14.08 -9.77
CA ALA A 172 -14.64 13.83 -11.14
C ALA A 172 -15.59 12.86 -11.86
N LEU A 173 -16.04 11.82 -11.14
CA LEU A 173 -16.99 10.84 -11.65
C LEU A 173 -18.34 11.48 -11.98
N ARG A 174 -18.85 12.36 -11.11
CA ARG A 174 -20.12 13.09 -11.31
C ARG A 174 -20.04 14.15 -12.41
N SER A 175 -18.89 14.78 -12.59
CA SER A 175 -18.68 15.82 -13.61
C SER A 175 -18.35 15.24 -15.00
N SER A 176 -17.86 14.00 -15.06
CA SER A 176 -17.55 13.33 -16.32
C SER A 176 -18.82 12.90 -17.07
N LYS A 177 -19.07 13.52 -18.23
CA LYS A 177 -20.05 13.02 -19.21
C LYS A 177 -19.42 11.85 -19.95
N ALA A 178 -19.92 10.63 -19.76
CA ALA A 178 -19.35 9.40 -20.30
C ALA A 178 -19.52 9.24 -21.82
N VAL A 179 -18.94 10.13 -22.62
CA VAL A 179 -18.99 10.11 -24.08
C VAL A 179 -17.59 9.86 -24.63
N GLY A 180 -17.47 8.91 -25.57
CA GLY A 180 -16.21 8.56 -26.24
C GLY A 180 -15.19 7.83 -25.35
N LEU A 181 -14.02 7.55 -25.92
CA LEU A 181 -12.94 6.80 -25.25
C LEU A 181 -12.40 7.55 -24.02
N GLN A 182 -12.15 8.86 -24.16
CA GLN A 182 -11.66 9.71 -23.07
C GLN A 182 -12.59 9.72 -21.87
N GLY A 183 -13.91 9.93 -22.09
CA GLY A 183 -14.89 9.96 -21.00
C GLY A 183 -14.98 8.62 -20.27
N ARG A 184 -14.87 7.49 -21.00
CA ARG A 184 -14.86 6.14 -20.41
C ARG A 184 -13.61 5.87 -19.58
N ILE A 185 -12.42 6.20 -20.07
CA ILE A 185 -11.16 6.03 -19.31
C ILE A 185 -11.14 6.95 -18.08
N THR A 186 -11.60 8.20 -18.22
CA THR A 186 -11.75 9.16 -17.12
C THR A 186 -12.66 8.59 -16.02
N ARG A 187 -13.79 7.98 -16.41
CA ARG A 187 -14.70 7.31 -15.47
C ARG A 187 -14.04 6.11 -14.76
N VAL A 188 -13.30 5.28 -15.49
CA VAL A 188 -12.57 4.13 -14.92
C VAL A 188 -11.53 4.60 -13.91
N LEU A 189 -10.73 5.62 -14.24
CA LEU A 189 -9.75 6.22 -13.34
C LEU A 189 -10.43 6.79 -12.08
N ALA A 190 -11.51 7.57 -12.26
CA ALA A 190 -12.24 8.15 -11.15
C ALA A 190 -12.84 7.08 -10.23
N ALA A 191 -13.50 6.06 -10.78
CA ALA A 191 -14.06 4.96 -10.00
C ALA A 191 -12.96 4.19 -9.23
N THR A 192 -11.79 4.00 -9.84
CA THR A 192 -10.63 3.40 -9.18
C THR A 192 -10.18 4.25 -7.99
N HIS A 193 -10.04 5.57 -8.15
CA HIS A 193 -9.65 6.45 -7.05
C HIS A 193 -10.71 6.58 -5.94
N VAL A 194 -12.00 6.44 -6.26
CA VAL A 194 -13.06 6.33 -5.24
C VAL A 194 -12.85 5.07 -4.40
N ALA A 195 -12.59 3.92 -5.04
CA ALA A 195 -12.32 2.67 -4.34
C ALA A 195 -11.06 2.73 -3.46
N VAL A 196 -10.01 3.40 -3.94
CA VAL A 196 -8.80 3.71 -3.16
C VAL A 196 -9.14 4.55 -1.93
N GLY A 197 -10.00 5.56 -2.07
CA GLY A 197 -10.42 6.44 -0.97
C GLY A 197 -11.12 5.71 0.19
N TYR A 198 -11.67 4.52 -0.05
CA TYR A 198 -12.31 3.69 0.99
C TYR A 198 -11.31 2.84 1.79
N LEU A 199 -10.04 2.75 1.36
CA LEU A 199 -8.96 2.16 2.16
C LEU A 199 -8.62 3.10 3.34
N GLY A 200 -9.42 3.05 4.39
CA GLY A 200 -9.18 3.90 5.57
C GLY A 200 -10.39 4.22 6.44
N GLU A 201 -11.59 3.74 6.12
CA GLU A 201 -12.80 4.12 6.88
C GLU A 201 -13.28 3.00 7.80
N ASP A 202 -13.09 3.20 9.10
CA ASP A 202 -13.17 2.13 10.12
C ASP A 202 -14.59 1.65 10.45
N GLN A 203 -15.64 2.47 10.30
CA GLN A 203 -16.96 2.13 10.85
C GLN A 203 -17.94 1.50 9.84
N HIS A 204 -17.67 1.61 8.54
CA HIS A 204 -18.54 1.09 7.47
C HIS A 204 -17.76 0.49 6.30
N TYR A 205 -16.53 0.02 6.56
CA TYR A 205 -15.60 -0.47 5.55
C TYR A 205 -16.31 -1.39 4.53
N PHE A 206 -16.92 -2.48 4.98
CA PHE A 206 -17.59 -3.43 4.10
C PHE A 206 -18.80 -2.86 3.34
N ALA A 207 -19.68 -2.13 4.04
CA ALA A 207 -20.86 -1.55 3.42
C ALA A 207 -20.51 -0.58 2.28
N LYS A 208 -19.41 0.17 2.44
CA LYS A 208 -18.93 1.08 1.39
C LYS A 208 -18.35 0.33 0.20
N TYR A 209 -17.57 -0.72 0.40
CA TYR A 209 -17.07 -1.57 -0.70
C TYR A 209 -18.20 -2.22 -1.48
N SER A 210 -19.25 -2.70 -0.81
CA SER A 210 -20.43 -3.27 -1.48
C SER A 210 -21.23 -2.23 -2.29
N SER A 211 -21.10 -0.93 -1.96
CA SER A 211 -21.76 0.17 -2.68
C SER A 211 -20.93 0.78 -3.82
N LEU A 212 -19.70 0.30 -4.05
CA LEU A 212 -18.83 0.82 -5.10
C LEU A 212 -19.36 0.47 -6.49
N GLU A 213 -19.68 1.49 -7.27
CA GLU A 213 -20.01 1.35 -8.70
C GLU A 213 -18.73 1.29 -9.55
N LEU A 214 -18.04 0.15 -9.49
CA LEU A 214 -16.93 -0.13 -10.39
C LEU A 214 -17.44 -0.68 -11.75
N PRO A 215 -16.77 -0.35 -12.87
CA PRO A 215 -17.03 -1.00 -14.15
C PRO A 215 -16.94 -2.52 -14.07
N THR A 216 -17.75 -3.20 -14.85
CA THR A 216 -17.72 -4.67 -14.92
C THR A 216 -16.45 -5.17 -15.62
N MET A 217 -16.04 -6.41 -15.32
CA MET A 217 -14.87 -7.02 -15.97
C MET A 217 -15.04 -7.08 -17.50
N ALA A 218 -16.26 -7.35 -17.99
CA ALA A 218 -16.55 -7.39 -19.42
C ALA A 218 -16.42 -6.01 -20.09
N GLU A 219 -16.88 -4.95 -19.43
CA GLU A 219 -16.71 -3.57 -19.92
C GLU A 219 -15.24 -3.17 -19.97
N LEU A 220 -14.43 -3.59 -19.00
CA LEU A 220 -12.99 -3.31 -18.94
C LEU A 220 -12.23 -4.03 -20.05
N VAL A 221 -12.53 -5.31 -20.31
CA VAL A 221 -11.96 -6.07 -21.43
C VAL A 221 -12.33 -5.45 -22.77
N ALA A 222 -13.60 -5.05 -22.95
CA ALA A 222 -14.03 -4.38 -24.18
C ALA A 222 -13.37 -3.00 -24.35
N LEU A 223 -13.12 -2.28 -23.25
CA LEU A 223 -12.42 -0.99 -23.28
C LEU A 223 -10.93 -1.16 -23.59
N GLN A 224 -10.28 -2.21 -23.09
CA GLN A 224 -8.89 -2.55 -23.39
C GLN A 224 -8.70 -2.76 -24.89
N ALA A 225 -9.53 -3.59 -25.52
CA ALA A 225 -9.48 -3.83 -26.96
C ALA A 225 -9.70 -2.53 -27.76
N GLN A 226 -10.50 -1.58 -27.26
CA GLN A 226 -10.66 -0.27 -27.90
C GLN A 226 -9.40 0.60 -27.77
N VAL A 227 -8.72 0.57 -26.64
CA VAL A 227 -7.46 1.31 -26.40
C VAL A 227 -6.33 0.76 -27.28
N GLU A 228 -6.23 -0.55 -27.44
CA GLU A 228 -5.23 -1.20 -28.30
C GLU A 228 -5.36 -0.77 -29.78
N ASN A 229 -6.59 -0.50 -30.23
CA ASN A 229 -6.89 -0.08 -31.60
C ASN A 229 -7.03 1.44 -31.79
N ALA A 230 -6.92 2.22 -30.72
CA ALA A 230 -7.10 3.67 -30.77
C ALA A 230 -5.85 4.39 -31.28
N LYS A 231 -6.03 5.53 -31.96
CA LYS A 231 -4.94 6.44 -32.34
C LYS A 231 -4.53 7.28 -31.13
N LEU A 232 -3.71 6.72 -30.26
CA LEU A 232 -3.15 7.37 -29.07
C LEU A 232 -1.63 7.50 -29.21
N THR A 233 -1.03 8.45 -28.49
CA THR A 233 0.43 8.42 -28.31
C THR A 233 0.82 7.20 -27.46
N PRO A 234 2.07 6.69 -27.56
CA PRO A 234 2.51 5.55 -26.77
C PRO A 234 2.28 5.74 -25.26
N ALA A 235 2.63 6.91 -24.70
CA ALA A 235 2.43 7.20 -23.29
C ALA A 235 0.95 7.20 -22.88
N GLN A 236 0.06 7.76 -23.73
CA GLN A 236 -1.37 7.73 -23.49
C GLN A 236 -1.96 6.32 -23.55
N GLN A 237 -1.51 5.52 -24.52
CA GLN A 237 -1.95 4.13 -24.66
C GLN A 237 -1.55 3.31 -23.44
N THR A 238 -0.28 3.37 -23.04
CA THR A 238 0.24 2.74 -21.81
C THR A 238 -0.56 3.18 -20.60
N GLY A 239 -0.77 4.48 -20.42
CA GLY A 239 -1.53 5.01 -19.28
C GLY A 239 -2.98 4.53 -19.27
N CYS A 240 -3.65 4.46 -20.42
CA CYS A 240 -5.01 3.92 -20.53
C CYS A 240 -5.05 2.44 -20.13
N LEU A 241 -4.11 1.62 -20.63
CA LEU A 241 -4.00 0.21 -20.28
C LEU A 241 -3.73 0.03 -18.78
N ALA A 242 -2.82 0.83 -18.21
CA ALA A 242 -2.54 0.82 -16.78
C ALA A 242 -3.79 1.13 -15.96
N VAL A 243 -4.55 2.18 -16.30
CA VAL A 243 -5.82 2.53 -15.63
C VAL A 243 -6.82 1.38 -15.67
N ILE A 244 -6.96 0.69 -16.81
CA ILE A 244 -7.85 -0.45 -16.95
C ILE A 244 -7.40 -1.60 -16.06
N LEU A 245 -6.11 -1.96 -16.10
CA LEU A 245 -5.56 -3.05 -15.28
C LEU A 245 -5.69 -2.78 -13.79
N ARG A 246 -5.45 -1.53 -13.35
CA ARG A 246 -5.72 -1.09 -11.97
C ARG A 246 -7.18 -1.31 -11.61
N CYS A 247 -8.11 -0.84 -12.44
CA CYS A 247 -9.53 -1.00 -12.16
C CYS A 247 -9.94 -2.48 -12.10
N ARG A 248 -9.39 -3.35 -12.96
CA ARG A 248 -9.66 -4.80 -12.92
C ARG A 248 -9.19 -5.42 -11.61
N LEU A 249 -7.99 -5.06 -11.14
CA LEU A 249 -7.48 -5.48 -9.84
C LEU A 249 -8.40 -5.05 -8.70
N TRP A 250 -8.87 -3.80 -8.74
CA TRP A 250 -9.81 -3.25 -7.76
C TRP A 250 -11.19 -3.93 -7.77
N VAL A 251 -11.71 -4.32 -8.95
CA VAL A 251 -12.93 -5.12 -9.08
C VAL A 251 -12.76 -6.49 -8.43
N LEU A 252 -11.63 -7.15 -8.67
CA LEU A 252 -11.32 -8.45 -8.06
C LEU A 252 -11.20 -8.33 -6.54
N PHE A 253 -10.49 -7.32 -6.06
CA PHE A 253 -10.30 -7.04 -4.63
C PHE A 253 -11.65 -6.81 -3.94
N THR A 254 -12.49 -5.94 -4.52
CA THR A 254 -13.81 -5.59 -3.96
C THR A 254 -14.72 -6.81 -3.86
N ARG A 255 -14.69 -7.71 -4.85
CA ARG A 255 -15.43 -8.98 -4.80
C ARG A 255 -14.97 -9.87 -3.65
N CYS A 256 -13.66 -10.03 -3.46
CA CYS A 256 -13.11 -10.87 -2.40
C CYS A 256 -13.40 -10.29 -1.01
N ILE A 257 -13.26 -8.97 -0.84
CA ILE A 257 -13.61 -8.27 0.40
C ILE A 257 -15.10 -8.38 0.72
N THR A 258 -15.98 -8.23 -0.29
CA THR A 258 -17.44 -8.35 -0.09
C THR A 258 -17.81 -9.78 0.31
N GLN A 259 -17.22 -10.80 -0.33
CA GLN A 259 -17.41 -12.19 0.07
C GLN A 259 -16.95 -12.45 1.51
N CYS A 260 -15.82 -11.88 1.92
CA CYS A 260 -15.35 -11.97 3.31
C CYS A 260 -16.37 -11.31 4.27
N ALA A 261 -16.87 -10.13 3.92
CA ALA A 261 -17.85 -9.39 4.73
C ALA A 261 -19.16 -10.15 4.92
N GLU A 262 -19.71 -10.70 3.85
CA GLU A 262 -20.97 -11.46 3.88
C GLU A 262 -20.87 -12.71 4.78
N SER A 263 -19.65 -13.21 4.99
CA SER A 263 -19.39 -14.37 5.83
C SER A 263 -19.24 -14.05 7.33
N GLU A 264 -19.13 -12.77 7.70
CA GLU A 264 -18.81 -12.33 9.07
C GLU A 264 -19.76 -12.91 10.12
N HIS A 265 -21.07 -12.92 9.80
CA HIS A 265 -22.14 -13.36 10.70
C HIS A 265 -22.48 -14.85 10.58
N GLN A 266 -21.73 -15.61 9.77
CA GLN A 266 -21.94 -17.05 9.59
C GLN A 266 -21.27 -17.85 10.73
N GLU A 267 -21.65 -19.12 10.85
CA GLU A 267 -20.96 -20.05 11.74
C GLU A 267 -19.48 -20.17 11.37
N GLU A 268 -18.62 -20.37 12.37
CA GLU A 268 -17.16 -20.25 12.20
C GLU A 268 -16.63 -21.10 11.04
N HIS A 269 -17.02 -22.37 10.94
CA HIS A 269 -16.54 -23.25 9.86
C HIS A 269 -16.97 -22.78 8.46
N ILE A 270 -18.18 -22.22 8.32
CA ILE A 270 -18.68 -21.65 7.06
C ILE A 270 -17.95 -20.35 6.74
N ARG A 271 -17.78 -19.49 7.75
CA ARG A 271 -17.03 -18.23 7.63
C ARG A 271 -15.60 -18.49 7.17
N LEU A 272 -14.88 -19.37 7.85
CA LEU A 272 -13.49 -19.71 7.51
C LEU A 272 -13.36 -20.28 6.10
N ALA A 273 -14.28 -21.16 5.69
CA ALA A 273 -14.31 -21.70 4.33
C ALA A 273 -14.60 -20.61 3.27
N SER A 274 -15.49 -19.67 3.56
CA SER A 274 -15.78 -18.55 2.66
C SER A 274 -14.58 -17.61 2.51
N VAL A 275 -13.89 -17.30 3.61
CA VAL A 275 -12.67 -16.47 3.58
C VAL A 275 -11.54 -17.17 2.84
N ASP A 276 -11.35 -18.49 3.04
CA ASP A 276 -10.35 -19.29 2.33
C ASP A 276 -10.62 -19.30 0.82
N ASP A 277 -11.87 -19.51 0.41
CA ASP A 277 -12.27 -19.45 -1.01
C ASP A 277 -12.07 -18.05 -1.60
N ALA A 278 -12.36 -16.98 -0.85
CA ALA A 278 -12.08 -15.61 -1.29
C ALA A 278 -10.59 -15.37 -1.52
N ARG A 279 -9.72 -15.87 -0.62
CA ARG A 279 -8.25 -15.81 -0.77
C ARG A 279 -7.78 -16.61 -1.97
N ALA A 280 -8.27 -17.84 -2.16
CA ALA A 280 -7.91 -18.68 -3.29
C ALA A 280 -8.31 -18.03 -4.64
N LYS A 281 -9.52 -17.45 -4.70
CA LYS A 281 -10.01 -16.69 -5.87
C LYS A 281 -9.13 -15.48 -6.16
N TRP A 282 -8.75 -14.71 -5.13
CA TRP A 282 -7.85 -13.58 -5.28
C TRP A 282 -6.50 -14.00 -5.87
N THR A 283 -5.82 -14.96 -5.25
CA THR A 283 -4.51 -15.45 -5.72
C THR A 283 -4.57 -15.92 -7.17
N LYS A 284 -5.58 -16.72 -7.53
CA LYS A 284 -5.76 -17.19 -8.91
C LYS A 284 -5.98 -16.05 -9.89
N ALA A 285 -6.82 -15.07 -9.52
CA ALA A 285 -7.14 -13.94 -10.39
C ALA A 285 -5.93 -13.01 -10.58
N CYS A 286 -5.13 -12.81 -9.53
CA CYS A 286 -3.92 -12.03 -9.58
C CYS A 286 -2.85 -12.65 -10.48
N LEU A 287 -2.62 -13.97 -10.39
CA LEU A 287 -1.70 -14.67 -11.28
C LEU A 287 -2.08 -14.50 -12.76
N ALA A 288 -3.37 -14.55 -13.08
CA ALA A 288 -3.85 -14.31 -14.44
C ALA A 288 -3.63 -12.86 -14.89
N LEU A 289 -3.86 -11.89 -14.00
CA LEU A 289 -3.69 -10.47 -14.29
C LEU A 289 -2.21 -10.07 -14.40
N ASP A 290 -1.31 -10.68 -13.62
CA ASP A 290 0.13 -10.41 -13.67
C ASP A 290 0.75 -10.83 -15.01
N ALA A 291 0.34 -11.98 -15.57
CA ALA A 291 0.78 -12.43 -16.89
C ALA A 291 0.37 -11.45 -18.00
N GLU A 292 -0.89 -10.99 -17.94
CA GLU A 292 -1.42 -10.01 -18.89
C GLU A 292 -0.74 -8.64 -18.74
N ARG A 293 -0.56 -8.16 -17.50
CA ARG A 293 0.14 -6.90 -17.20
C ARG A 293 1.54 -6.88 -17.79
N THR A 294 2.28 -7.97 -17.61
CA THR A 294 3.65 -8.10 -18.13
C THR A 294 3.66 -8.03 -19.65
N SER A 295 2.68 -8.67 -20.32
CA SER A 295 2.59 -8.63 -21.79
C SER A 295 2.20 -7.27 -22.37
N LEU A 296 1.39 -6.49 -21.65
CA LEU A 296 0.85 -5.21 -22.15
C LEU A 296 1.75 -4.01 -21.84
N LEU A 297 2.60 -4.10 -20.81
CA LEU A 297 3.35 -2.97 -20.25
C LEU A 297 4.86 -3.25 -20.15
N ASP A 298 5.37 -4.23 -20.89
CA ASP A 298 6.79 -4.62 -20.91
C ASP A 298 7.74 -3.45 -21.20
N LEU A 299 7.31 -2.51 -22.05
CA LEU A 299 8.07 -1.32 -22.42
C LEU A 299 8.02 -0.18 -21.39
N CYS A 300 7.29 -0.33 -20.28
CA CYS A 300 7.09 0.73 -19.28
C CYS A 300 7.34 0.19 -17.86
N PRO A 301 8.62 -0.06 -17.50
CA PRO A 301 8.98 -0.72 -16.24
C PRO A 301 8.57 0.07 -14.99
N SER A 302 8.47 1.41 -15.07
CA SER A 302 8.02 2.25 -13.96
C SER A 302 6.56 1.96 -13.59
N ILE A 303 5.68 1.84 -14.58
CA ILE A 303 4.27 1.51 -14.37
C ILE A 303 4.15 0.07 -13.90
N LEU A 304 4.88 -0.87 -14.50
CA LEU A 304 4.86 -2.27 -14.10
C LEU A 304 5.22 -2.43 -12.61
N ALA A 305 6.35 -1.83 -12.18
CA ALA A 305 6.81 -1.88 -10.79
C ALA A 305 5.80 -1.25 -9.81
N TRP A 306 5.12 -0.17 -10.22
CA TRP A 306 4.11 0.46 -9.37
C TRP A 306 2.81 -0.36 -9.27
N LEU A 307 2.41 -1.02 -10.36
CA LEU A 307 1.26 -1.94 -10.34
C LEU A 307 1.54 -3.18 -9.49
N GLU A 308 2.79 -3.66 -9.46
CA GLU A 308 3.23 -4.70 -8.53
C GLU A 308 3.11 -4.25 -7.08
N LEU A 309 3.49 -3.01 -6.78
CA LEU A 309 3.31 -2.42 -5.45
C LEU A 309 1.82 -2.34 -5.07
N GLU A 310 0.96 -1.83 -5.95
CA GLU A 310 -0.49 -1.75 -5.67
C GLU A 310 -1.09 -3.14 -5.48
N HIS A 311 -0.68 -4.13 -6.27
CA HIS A 311 -1.08 -5.52 -6.10
C HIS A 311 -0.67 -6.08 -4.73
N ALA A 312 0.61 -5.98 -4.36
CA ALA A 312 1.10 -6.45 -3.06
C ALA A 312 0.36 -5.76 -1.90
N ALA A 313 0.05 -4.47 -2.04
CA ALA A 313 -0.65 -3.71 -1.01
C ALA A 313 -2.10 -4.18 -0.82
N LEU A 314 -2.82 -4.45 -1.91
CA LEU A 314 -4.18 -5.00 -1.84
C LEU A 314 -4.18 -6.43 -1.29
N ASP A 315 -3.17 -7.24 -1.63
CA ASP A 315 -3.01 -8.58 -1.07
C ASP A 315 -2.75 -8.54 0.44
N GLN A 316 -1.94 -7.57 0.90
CA GLN A 316 -1.72 -7.31 2.32
C GLN A 316 -3.02 -6.88 3.03
N VAL A 317 -3.82 -6.02 2.41
CA VAL A 317 -5.11 -5.59 2.97
C VAL A 317 -6.06 -6.78 3.11
N LEU A 318 -6.22 -7.57 2.05
CA LEU A 318 -7.09 -8.75 2.06
C LEU A 318 -6.62 -9.80 3.08
N SER A 319 -5.32 -10.03 3.19
CA SER A 319 -4.74 -10.93 4.20
C SER A 319 -5.03 -10.44 5.62
N GLY A 320 -4.92 -9.13 5.87
CA GLY A 320 -5.27 -8.54 7.16
C GLY A 320 -6.75 -8.70 7.50
N VAL A 321 -7.64 -8.46 6.53
CA VAL A 321 -9.09 -8.64 6.69
C VAL A 321 -9.44 -10.10 6.95
N ALA A 322 -8.86 -11.04 6.19
CA ALA A 322 -9.05 -12.47 6.38
C ALA A 322 -8.64 -12.90 7.80
N LEU A 323 -7.45 -12.47 8.25
CA LEU A 323 -6.97 -12.76 9.60
C LEU A 323 -7.89 -12.20 10.69
N GLN A 324 -8.36 -10.95 10.50
CA GLN A 324 -9.20 -10.26 11.48
C GLN A 324 -10.60 -10.88 11.59
N LEU A 325 -11.22 -11.26 10.46
CA LEU A 325 -12.52 -11.93 10.46
C LEU A 325 -12.44 -13.34 11.06
N SER A 326 -11.35 -14.06 10.79
CA SER A 326 -11.16 -15.41 11.33
C SER A 326 -10.97 -15.42 12.84
N LEU A 327 -10.19 -14.48 13.38
CA LEU A 327 -9.90 -14.39 14.82
C LEU A 327 -10.94 -13.57 15.62
N GLY A 328 -11.79 -12.82 14.93
CA GLY A 328 -12.77 -11.91 15.52
C GLY A 328 -12.23 -10.50 15.77
N TRP A 329 -13.13 -9.52 15.77
CA TRP A 329 -12.79 -8.13 16.06
C TRP A 329 -12.25 -7.99 17.48
N GLY A 330 -11.04 -7.44 17.61
CA GLY A 330 -10.43 -7.20 18.91
C GLY A 330 -9.86 -8.46 19.58
N PHE A 331 -9.41 -9.47 18.81
CA PHE A 331 -8.60 -10.56 19.40
C PHE A 331 -7.40 -10.00 20.20
N SER A 332 -6.71 -10.79 21.01
CA SER A 332 -5.52 -10.32 21.75
C SER A 332 -4.23 -10.95 21.22
N PRO A 333 -3.08 -10.29 21.45
CA PRO A 333 -1.74 -10.86 21.47
C PRO A 333 -1.69 -12.35 21.74
N GLN A 334 -2.12 -12.60 22.97
CA GLN A 334 -2.13 -13.87 23.66
C GLN A 334 -3.11 -14.86 23.02
N PHE A 335 -4.32 -14.45 22.63
CA PHE A 335 -5.26 -15.36 21.98
C PHE A 335 -4.71 -15.90 20.65
N PHE A 336 -4.11 -15.03 19.84
CA PHE A 336 -3.49 -15.46 18.58
C PHE A 336 -2.32 -16.42 18.83
N HIS A 337 -1.48 -16.12 19.81
CA HIS A 337 -0.42 -17.02 20.28
C HIS A 337 -0.99 -18.40 20.68
N ASP A 338 -2.06 -18.42 21.45
CA ASP A 338 -2.64 -19.65 21.99
C ASP A 338 -3.34 -20.50 20.91
N VAL A 339 -3.91 -19.85 19.89
CA VAL A 339 -4.41 -20.52 18.67
C VAL A 339 -3.26 -21.16 17.90
N ILE A 340 -2.16 -20.43 17.69
CA ILE A 340 -0.95 -20.96 17.04
C ILE A 340 -0.39 -22.18 17.80
N LYS A 341 -0.37 -22.12 19.14
CA LYS A 341 0.07 -23.23 20.00
C LYS A 341 -0.94 -24.36 20.14
N LYS A 342 -2.09 -24.28 19.46
CA LYS A 342 -3.19 -25.25 19.53
C LYS A 342 -3.74 -25.43 20.95
N THR A 343 -3.59 -24.40 21.79
CA THR A 343 -4.09 -24.33 23.17
C THR A 343 -5.41 -23.56 23.28
N ALA A 344 -5.82 -22.86 22.22
CA ALA A 344 -7.09 -22.16 22.10
C ALA A 344 -7.65 -22.24 20.67
N GLY A 345 -8.90 -21.80 20.48
CA GLY A 345 -9.59 -21.82 19.18
C GLY A 345 -10.08 -23.22 18.78
N SER A 346 -10.95 -23.28 17.77
CA SER A 346 -11.41 -24.55 17.20
C SER A 346 -10.34 -25.19 16.31
N VAL A 347 -10.52 -26.47 15.97
CA VAL A 347 -9.67 -27.18 15.00
C VAL A 347 -9.68 -26.50 13.63
N HIS A 348 -10.83 -25.96 13.21
CA HIS A 348 -10.95 -25.24 11.94
C HIS A 348 -10.18 -23.94 11.95
N LEU A 349 -10.28 -23.17 13.04
CA LEU A 349 -9.53 -21.92 13.20
C LEU A 349 -8.02 -22.19 13.25
N GLN A 350 -7.58 -23.21 13.98
CA GLN A 350 -6.17 -23.60 14.04
C GLN A 350 -5.63 -23.98 12.66
N ALA A 351 -6.37 -24.79 11.90
CA ALA A 351 -6.00 -25.16 10.53
C ALA A 351 -5.94 -23.95 9.60
N PHE A 352 -6.92 -23.04 9.69
CA PHE A 352 -6.95 -21.81 8.91
C PHE A 352 -5.73 -20.91 9.21
N ILE A 353 -5.43 -20.69 10.50
CA ILE A 353 -4.31 -19.83 10.92
C ILE A 353 -2.95 -20.44 10.53
N GLN A 354 -2.83 -21.76 10.50
CA GLN A 354 -1.61 -22.42 10.03
C GLN A 354 -1.31 -22.08 8.55
N ILE A 355 -2.34 -21.90 7.73
CA ILE A 355 -2.21 -21.59 6.30
C ILE A 355 -2.09 -20.06 6.08
N HIS A 356 -3.00 -19.28 6.66
CA HIS A 356 -3.15 -17.84 6.35
C HIS A 356 -2.51 -16.90 7.36
N GLY A 357 -2.16 -17.37 8.55
CA GLY A 357 -1.44 -16.58 9.56
C GLY A 357 -0.12 -15.99 9.05
N PRO A 358 0.72 -16.76 8.32
CA PRO A 358 1.93 -16.25 7.65
C PRO A 358 1.68 -15.13 6.63
N SER A 359 0.55 -15.20 5.91
CA SER A 359 0.34 -14.43 4.68
C SER A 359 0.36 -12.92 4.91
N LEU A 360 -0.10 -12.42 6.06
CA LEU A 360 -0.04 -10.99 6.36
C LEU A 360 1.40 -10.47 6.47
N ALA A 361 2.29 -11.26 7.08
CA ALA A 361 3.70 -10.90 7.18
C ALA A 361 4.39 -10.97 5.80
N GLU A 362 4.14 -12.04 5.05
CA GLU A 362 4.72 -12.26 3.72
C GLU A 362 4.30 -11.18 2.73
N THR A 363 3.01 -10.82 2.70
CA THR A 363 2.51 -9.76 1.83
C THR A 363 3.05 -8.38 2.22
N ALA A 364 3.26 -8.11 3.51
CA ALA A 364 3.94 -6.89 3.95
C ALA A 364 5.41 -6.85 3.52
N GLU A 365 6.13 -7.97 3.56
CA GLU A 365 7.48 -8.06 2.97
C GLU A 365 7.44 -7.77 1.46
N CYS A 366 6.46 -8.33 0.73
CA CYS A 366 6.27 -8.05 -0.69
C CYS A 366 6.04 -6.57 -0.96
N VAL A 367 5.19 -5.88 -0.19
CA VAL A 367 4.97 -4.43 -0.33
C VAL A 367 6.26 -3.64 -0.13
N LEU A 368 7.06 -3.98 0.89
CA LEU A 368 8.36 -3.32 1.12
C LEU A 368 9.34 -3.61 -0.02
N ALA A 369 9.40 -4.85 -0.51
CA ALA A 369 10.23 -5.23 -1.64
C ALA A 369 9.82 -4.47 -2.91
N SER A 370 8.53 -4.47 -3.26
CA SER A 370 8.01 -3.71 -4.41
C SER A 370 8.26 -2.21 -4.27
N THR A 371 8.12 -1.65 -3.07
CA THR A 371 8.48 -0.25 -2.80
C THR A 371 9.97 0.00 -3.05
N SER A 372 10.84 -0.92 -2.62
CA SER A 372 12.28 -0.80 -2.83
C SER A 372 12.70 -0.92 -4.30
N ASN A 373 11.89 -1.59 -5.12
CA ASN A 373 12.13 -1.81 -6.55
C ASN A 373 11.60 -0.68 -7.45
N LEU A 374 10.89 0.31 -6.90
CA LEU A 374 10.47 1.46 -7.69
C LEU A 374 11.69 2.20 -8.26
N LEU A 375 11.59 2.57 -9.53
CA LEU A 375 12.66 3.27 -10.24
C LEU A 375 12.83 4.68 -9.68
N ARG A 376 14.07 5.14 -9.60
CA ARG A 376 14.38 6.51 -9.16
C ARG A 376 14.05 7.49 -10.28
N ASP A 377 13.72 8.72 -9.90
CA ASP A 377 13.44 9.82 -10.84
C ASP A 377 12.22 9.64 -11.75
N GLU A 378 11.34 8.69 -11.41
CA GLU A 378 10.05 8.50 -12.06
C GLU A 378 8.92 9.21 -11.31
N LEU A 379 7.92 9.68 -12.07
CA LEU A 379 6.71 10.26 -11.51
C LEU A 379 5.81 9.14 -11.02
N TYR A 380 5.47 9.14 -9.72
CA TYR A 380 4.55 8.19 -9.12
C TYR A 380 3.39 8.89 -8.41
N PRO A 381 2.25 8.19 -8.17
CA PRO A 381 1.22 8.57 -7.21
C PRO A 381 1.76 8.57 -5.76
N THR A 382 2.66 9.50 -5.43
CA THR A 382 3.53 9.44 -4.24
C THR A 382 2.77 9.25 -2.93
N ALA A 383 1.60 9.89 -2.77
CA ALA A 383 0.78 9.73 -1.56
C ALA A 383 0.28 8.29 -1.38
N LEU A 384 -0.13 7.61 -2.46
CA LEU A 384 -0.57 6.22 -2.42
C LEU A 384 0.61 5.28 -2.18
N THR A 385 1.72 5.49 -2.90
CA THR A 385 2.98 4.75 -2.68
C THR A 385 3.40 4.79 -1.21
N CYS A 386 3.40 5.98 -0.62
CA CYS A 386 3.74 6.20 0.78
C CYS A 386 2.75 5.53 1.75
N THR A 387 1.45 5.58 1.44
CA THR A 387 0.40 4.94 2.25
C THR A 387 0.58 3.43 2.30
N TYR A 388 0.82 2.79 1.15
CA TYR A 388 1.11 1.36 1.07
C TYR A 388 2.38 1.00 1.83
N GLY A 389 3.46 1.77 1.61
CA GLY A 389 4.73 1.59 2.32
C GLY A 389 4.58 1.68 3.84
N VAL A 390 3.90 2.72 4.36
CA VAL A 390 3.68 2.92 5.80
C VAL A 390 2.92 1.75 6.42
N ARG A 391 1.86 1.26 5.76
CA ARG A 391 1.11 0.09 6.24
C ARG A 391 2.01 -1.13 6.39
N ALA A 392 2.89 -1.37 5.42
CA ALA A 392 3.85 -2.47 5.46
C ALA A 392 4.93 -2.28 6.54
N PHE A 393 5.43 -1.05 6.74
CA PHE A 393 6.34 -0.75 7.85
C PHE A 393 5.71 -1.01 9.22
N VAL A 394 4.46 -0.61 9.42
CA VAL A 394 3.72 -0.85 10.67
C VAL A 394 3.52 -2.35 10.89
N THR A 395 3.10 -3.09 9.86
CA THR A 395 2.96 -4.56 9.96
C THR A 395 4.29 -5.22 10.30
N GLY A 396 5.38 -4.79 9.67
CA GLY A 396 6.71 -5.30 9.99
C GLY A 396 7.14 -4.96 11.42
N LEU A 397 6.81 -3.77 11.94
CA LEU A 397 7.03 -3.42 13.34
C LEU A 397 6.24 -4.33 14.29
N GLU A 398 4.99 -4.63 13.96
CA GLU A 398 4.13 -5.53 14.75
C GLU A 398 4.69 -6.96 14.77
N VAL A 399 5.16 -7.47 13.63
CA VAL A 399 5.83 -8.77 13.53
C VAL A 399 7.06 -8.82 14.44
N HIS A 400 7.94 -7.81 14.37
CA HIS A 400 9.14 -7.76 15.22
C HIS A 400 8.78 -7.61 16.70
N ALA A 401 7.79 -6.80 17.03
CA ALA A 401 7.33 -6.61 18.39
C ALA A 401 6.77 -7.91 18.97
N GLY A 402 5.90 -8.61 18.22
CA GLY A 402 5.36 -9.91 18.60
C GLY A 402 6.48 -10.92 18.87
N CYS A 403 7.42 -11.06 17.94
CA CYS A 403 8.53 -11.99 18.09
C CYS A 403 9.42 -11.70 19.29
N PHE A 404 9.86 -10.45 19.47
CA PHE A 404 10.74 -10.12 20.58
C PHE A 404 10.02 -10.09 21.94
N LYS A 405 8.80 -9.55 22.01
CA LYS A 405 8.11 -9.36 23.29
C LYS A 405 7.39 -10.63 23.77
N LEU A 406 6.76 -11.39 22.86
CA LEU A 406 5.99 -12.58 23.19
C LEU A 406 6.84 -13.85 23.10
N TRP A 407 7.56 -14.04 21.99
CA TRP A 407 8.32 -15.27 21.76
C TRP A 407 9.77 -15.20 22.24
N GLY A 408 10.29 -14.01 22.56
CA GLY A 408 11.67 -13.84 23.03
C GLY A 408 12.73 -14.16 21.95
N ILE A 409 12.35 -14.18 20.68
CA ILE A 409 13.23 -14.52 19.55
C ILE A 409 13.05 -13.53 18.39
N PRO A 410 14.04 -13.34 17.50
CA PRO A 410 13.85 -12.53 16.30
C PRO A 410 12.84 -13.16 15.33
N PRO A 411 12.17 -12.36 14.48
CA PRO A 411 11.32 -12.92 13.44
C PRO A 411 12.12 -13.78 12.46
N PRO A 412 11.49 -14.80 11.87
CA PRO A 412 12.07 -15.52 10.73
C PRO A 412 12.49 -14.53 9.65
N ARG A 413 13.62 -14.81 8.99
CA ARG A 413 14.16 -13.94 7.92
C ARG A 413 14.39 -12.48 8.36
N GLU A 414 14.75 -12.22 9.63
CA GLU A 414 15.08 -10.88 10.15
C GLU A 414 16.03 -10.08 9.23
N VAL A 415 16.98 -10.77 8.60
CA VAL A 415 17.92 -10.16 7.64
C VAL A 415 17.20 -9.63 6.40
N VAL A 416 16.24 -10.38 5.87
CA VAL A 416 15.41 -9.97 4.72
C VAL A 416 14.57 -8.77 5.11
N TRP A 417 13.84 -8.83 6.22
CA TRP A 417 13.06 -7.71 6.75
C TRP A 417 13.87 -6.43 6.87
N LYS A 418 15.06 -6.50 7.47
CA LYS A 418 15.96 -5.36 7.60
C LYS A 418 16.40 -4.81 6.25
N SER A 419 16.67 -5.68 5.29
CA SER A 419 17.06 -5.29 3.94
C SER A 419 15.92 -4.57 3.22
N VAL A 420 14.72 -5.17 3.15
CA VAL A 420 13.58 -4.60 2.44
C VAL A 420 13.04 -3.33 3.12
N MET A 421 13.01 -3.28 4.46
CA MET A 421 12.68 -2.06 5.20
C MET A 421 13.69 -0.94 4.93
N ARG A 422 14.99 -1.26 4.83
CA ARG A 422 16.00 -0.27 4.50
C ARG A 422 15.78 0.25 3.08
N GLY A 423 15.68 -0.65 2.11
CA GLY A 423 15.47 -0.31 0.70
C GLY A 423 14.21 0.52 0.49
N ALA A 424 13.06 0.10 1.04
CA ALA A 424 11.81 0.83 0.94
C ALA A 424 11.91 2.24 1.56
N ALA A 425 12.57 2.38 2.70
CA ALA A 425 12.75 3.66 3.35
C ALA A 425 13.69 4.60 2.58
N ASP A 426 14.74 4.04 1.95
CA ASP A 426 15.62 4.84 1.08
C ASP A 426 14.87 5.29 -0.17
N THR A 427 14.01 4.43 -0.75
CA THR A 427 13.16 4.80 -1.89
C THR A 427 12.14 5.86 -1.51
N ILE A 428 11.39 5.70 -0.41
CA ILE A 428 10.41 6.70 0.06
C ILE A 428 11.09 8.06 0.30
N ARG A 429 12.31 8.06 0.86
CA ARG A 429 13.08 9.31 1.06
C ARG A 429 13.39 10.04 -0.24
N LEU A 430 13.49 9.31 -1.35
CA LEU A 430 13.81 9.84 -2.67
C LEU A 430 12.56 10.09 -3.53
N LEU A 431 11.36 9.71 -3.08
CA LEU A 431 10.14 10.02 -3.80
C LEU A 431 9.94 11.53 -3.84
N LYS A 432 9.74 12.03 -5.07
CA LYS A 432 9.43 13.43 -5.36
C LYS A 432 7.91 13.64 -5.36
N GLY A 433 7.49 14.88 -5.05
CA GLY A 433 6.12 15.12 -4.63
C GLY A 433 5.80 14.40 -3.31
N GLY A 434 4.62 14.54 -2.74
CA GLY A 434 4.27 13.86 -1.48
C GLY A 434 4.23 14.75 -0.24
N GLY A 435 5.03 15.82 -0.21
CA GLY A 435 5.04 16.79 0.89
C GLY A 435 5.05 16.11 2.27
N MET A 436 3.98 16.33 3.02
CA MET A 436 3.86 15.88 4.41
C MET A 436 3.74 14.36 4.48
N VAL A 437 3.14 13.72 3.47
CA VAL A 437 2.97 12.27 3.44
C VAL A 437 4.33 11.59 3.37
N VAL A 438 5.26 12.11 2.54
CA VAL A 438 6.64 11.61 2.48
C VAL A 438 7.37 11.86 3.80
N ARG A 439 7.20 13.03 4.42
CA ARG A 439 7.78 13.32 5.76
C ARG A 439 7.29 12.35 6.82
N ILE A 440 5.99 12.05 6.85
CA ILE A 440 5.39 11.08 7.78
C ILE A 440 5.94 9.68 7.49
N SER A 441 5.98 9.25 6.23
CA SER A 441 6.52 7.94 5.88
C SER A 441 7.98 7.79 6.25
N ASN A 442 8.78 8.85 6.07
CA ASN A 442 10.17 8.89 6.52
C ASN A 442 10.28 8.80 8.05
N ALA A 443 9.40 9.48 8.79
CA ALA A 443 9.37 9.39 10.25
C ALA A 443 8.99 7.98 10.73
N VAL A 444 7.99 7.34 10.12
CA VAL A 444 7.61 5.95 10.44
C VAL A 444 8.75 4.99 10.12
N ALA A 445 9.38 5.13 8.95
CA ALA A 445 10.53 4.33 8.55
C ALA A 445 11.72 4.51 9.51
N ALA A 446 12.01 5.74 9.94
CA ALA A 446 13.03 6.04 10.93
C ALA A 446 12.71 5.40 12.29
N ALA A 447 11.46 5.54 12.75
CA ALA A 447 11.00 4.91 13.99
C ALA A 447 11.17 3.39 13.94
N ALA A 448 10.87 2.76 12.80
CA ALA A 448 11.08 1.32 12.63
C ALA A 448 12.57 0.94 12.72
N ARG A 449 13.45 1.70 12.05
CA ARG A 449 14.90 1.49 12.05
C ARG A 449 15.51 1.63 13.45
N GLU A 450 15.00 2.53 14.28
CA GLU A 450 15.49 2.73 15.65
C GLU A 450 14.92 1.72 16.66
N THR A 451 13.64 1.38 16.53
CA THR A 451 12.90 0.64 17.55
C THR A 451 13.25 -0.85 17.54
N ILE A 452 13.39 -1.45 16.35
CA ILE A 452 13.69 -2.88 16.20
C ILE A 452 15.03 -3.27 16.87
N PRO A 453 16.16 -2.55 16.65
CA PRO A 453 17.41 -2.84 17.34
C PRO A 453 17.31 -2.71 18.87
N ARG A 454 16.54 -1.73 19.37
CA ARG A 454 16.34 -1.53 20.82
C ARG A 454 15.61 -2.74 21.43
N TRP A 455 14.55 -3.24 20.80
CA TRP A 455 13.86 -4.45 21.26
C TRP A 455 14.77 -5.69 21.22
N LYS A 456 15.57 -5.83 20.16
CA LYS A 456 16.56 -6.92 20.07
C LYS A 456 17.56 -6.88 21.22
N ALA A 457 18.11 -5.70 21.52
CA ALA A 457 19.03 -5.53 22.64
C ALA A 457 18.37 -5.87 23.99
N GLN A 458 17.10 -5.48 24.17
CA GLN A 458 16.34 -5.83 25.39
C GLN A 458 16.19 -7.34 25.56
N VAL A 459 15.89 -8.08 24.48
CA VAL A 459 15.79 -9.56 24.52
C VAL A 459 17.12 -10.19 24.90
N VAL A 460 18.23 -9.74 24.30
CA VAL A 460 19.58 -10.25 24.61
C VAL A 460 19.99 -9.94 26.06
N SER A 461 19.53 -8.81 26.61
CA SER A 461 19.85 -8.39 27.98
C SER A 461 18.96 -9.02 29.07
N ARG A 462 17.89 -9.75 28.72
CA ARG A 462 17.06 -10.43 29.73
C ARG A 462 17.83 -11.63 30.29
N PRO A 463 18.08 -11.68 31.62
CA PRO A 463 18.56 -12.92 32.23
C PRO A 463 17.55 -14.02 31.92
N HIS A 464 18.02 -15.17 31.43
CA HIS A 464 17.20 -16.38 31.38
C HIS A 464 16.71 -16.67 32.81
N GLN A 465 15.49 -16.26 33.16
CA GLN A 465 14.81 -16.73 34.36
C GLN A 465 14.17 -18.07 34.01
N PRO A 466 14.65 -19.21 34.56
CA PRO A 466 14.16 -20.53 34.18
C PRO A 466 12.78 -20.88 34.78
N SER A 467 12.06 -19.93 35.38
CA SER A 467 10.79 -20.18 36.05
C SER A 467 10.09 -18.87 36.38
N GLY A 468 9.18 -18.44 35.50
CA GLY A 468 8.12 -17.50 35.87
C GLY A 468 7.01 -18.23 36.62
N PRO A 469 6.30 -17.59 37.56
CA PRO A 469 5.31 -18.23 38.42
C PRO A 469 4.19 -18.89 37.59
N GLN A 470 3.79 -20.10 37.99
CA GLN A 470 2.64 -20.80 37.41
C GLN A 470 1.43 -19.86 37.37
N ARG A 471 0.94 -19.60 36.15
CA ARG A 471 -0.24 -18.76 35.93
C ARG A 471 -1.48 -19.42 36.55
N PRO A 472 -2.42 -18.64 37.10
CA PRO A 472 -3.70 -19.16 37.55
C PRO A 472 -4.48 -19.69 36.35
N THR A 473 -4.76 -20.98 36.35
CA THR A 473 -5.73 -21.63 35.48
C THR A 473 -7.09 -20.98 35.69
N LEU A 474 -7.65 -20.38 34.63
CA LEU A 474 -9.07 -20.08 34.55
C LEU A 474 -9.82 -21.42 34.65
N ASN A 475 -10.45 -21.67 35.81
CA ASN A 475 -11.26 -22.86 36.03
C ASN A 475 -12.43 -22.88 35.03
N ALA A 476 -12.36 -23.80 34.08
CA ALA A 476 -13.50 -24.24 33.30
C ALA A 476 -14.35 -25.15 34.18
N THR A 477 -15.38 -24.61 34.82
CA THR A 477 -16.49 -25.42 35.34
C THR A 477 -17.73 -25.18 34.49
N SER A 478 -17.91 -26.03 33.49
CA SER A 478 -19.23 -26.58 33.17
C SER A 478 -19.00 -27.91 32.44
N GLU A 479 -19.31 -28.98 33.17
CA GLU A 479 -19.22 -30.38 32.79
C GLU A 479 -20.04 -30.69 31.53
N ILE A 480 -19.44 -31.33 30.53
CA ILE A 480 -20.10 -32.34 29.68
C ILE A 480 -19.04 -33.40 29.29
N LYS A 481 -19.21 -34.62 29.83
CA LYS A 481 -18.63 -35.89 29.30
C LYS A 481 -19.57 -36.39 28.18
N PRO A 482 -19.10 -37.04 27.09
CA PRO A 482 -18.65 -38.44 27.21
C PRO A 482 -17.56 -38.97 26.24
N ASP A 483 -16.87 -39.99 26.77
CA ASP A 483 -16.39 -41.26 26.20
C ASP A 483 -15.40 -41.40 25.02
N LEU A 484 -14.39 -42.23 25.32
CA LEU A 484 -13.33 -42.78 24.47
C LEU A 484 -13.86 -43.76 23.40
N ALA A 485 -13.21 -43.78 22.24
CA ALA A 485 -12.79 -45.02 21.58
C ALA A 485 -11.60 -44.82 20.62
N ALA A 486 -10.61 -45.69 20.83
CA ALA A 486 -9.35 -46.01 20.14
C ALA A 486 -9.25 -45.88 18.60
N TYR A 487 -8.03 -45.59 18.13
CA TYR A 487 -7.22 -46.26 17.07
C TYR A 487 -5.95 -45.40 16.87
N GLY A 488 -4.70 -45.83 16.74
CA GLY A 488 -4.02 -47.12 16.59
C GLY A 488 -2.63 -46.77 16.02
N SER A 489 -1.56 -47.23 16.66
CA SER A 489 -0.15 -46.97 16.32
C SER A 489 0.32 -47.77 15.09
N GLY A 490 1.27 -47.22 14.33
CA GLY A 490 2.08 -47.98 13.36
C GLY A 490 3.18 -47.11 12.73
N GLY A 491 4.45 -47.39 13.05
CA GLY A 491 5.62 -46.78 12.42
C GLY A 491 6.22 -47.63 11.29
N ILE A 492 7.21 -47.08 10.57
CA ILE A 492 8.54 -47.63 10.24
C ILE A 492 9.24 -46.77 9.16
N ASN A 493 10.56 -46.69 9.33
CA ASN A 493 11.64 -45.96 8.66
C ASN A 493 11.80 -46.10 7.13
N GLY A 494 12.52 -45.14 6.55
CA GLY A 494 13.24 -45.26 5.28
C GLY A 494 14.23 -44.11 5.04
N ASP A 495 15.53 -44.39 5.21
CA ASP A 495 16.67 -43.53 4.86
C ASP A 495 16.89 -43.43 3.33
N GLY A 496 17.37 -42.28 2.84
CA GLY A 496 17.95 -42.14 1.50
C GLY A 496 18.22 -40.68 1.08
N PRO A 497 19.42 -40.34 0.55
CA PRO A 497 19.96 -38.98 0.55
C PRO A 497 19.66 -38.18 -0.72
N GLY A 498 19.56 -36.85 -0.60
CA GLY A 498 19.48 -35.96 -1.77
C GLY A 498 19.31 -34.48 -1.41
N ASP A 499 20.36 -33.73 -1.72
CA ASP A 499 20.41 -32.35 -2.22
C ASP A 499 19.63 -31.21 -1.55
N HIS A 500 20.43 -30.23 -1.10
CA HIS A 500 20.16 -28.78 -1.06
C HIS A 500 18.69 -28.32 -0.97
N ALA A 501 18.22 -28.03 0.25
CA ALA A 501 17.06 -27.18 0.47
C ALA A 501 17.45 -25.95 1.33
N MET A 502 17.39 -24.77 0.70
CA MET A 502 17.21 -23.52 1.43
C MET A 502 15.85 -23.57 2.15
N VAL A 503 15.84 -23.23 3.44
CA VAL A 503 14.65 -23.21 4.30
C VAL A 503 13.52 -22.37 3.66
N SER A 504 12.34 -22.96 3.53
CA SER A 504 11.23 -22.47 2.69
C SER A 504 9.96 -22.23 3.51
N SER A 505 9.76 -20.96 3.90
CA SER A 505 8.52 -20.35 4.45
C SER A 505 8.34 -20.27 5.98
N PHE A 506 7.60 -19.24 6.41
CA PHE A 506 7.21 -18.96 7.80
C PHE A 506 6.25 -20.03 8.36
N ALA A 507 5.60 -20.82 7.49
CA ALA A 507 4.76 -21.97 7.84
C ALA A 507 5.56 -23.15 8.43
N GLU A 508 6.80 -23.37 8.00
CA GLU A 508 7.69 -24.41 8.56
C GLU A 508 8.08 -24.11 10.03
N TRP A 509 8.07 -22.83 10.44
CA TRP A 509 8.39 -22.40 11.80
C TRP A 509 7.21 -22.54 12.77
N ILE A 510 5.98 -22.25 12.32
CA ILE A 510 4.75 -22.39 13.13
C ILE A 510 4.39 -23.88 13.36
N ALA A 511 4.80 -24.78 12.47
CA ALA A 511 4.47 -26.21 12.54
C ALA A 511 5.18 -27.01 13.68
N GLY A 512 6.05 -26.37 14.47
CA GLY A 512 6.52 -26.92 15.75
C GLY A 512 7.85 -27.67 15.70
N ILE A 513 8.96 -26.94 15.56
CA ILE A 513 10.30 -27.48 15.82
C ILE A 513 10.71 -27.14 17.27
N ASP A 514 10.94 -28.17 18.08
CA ASP A 514 11.54 -28.10 19.41
C ASP A 514 13.07 -27.99 19.28
N TRP A 515 13.60 -26.78 19.50
CA TRP A 515 15.02 -26.48 19.32
C TRP A 515 15.90 -26.86 20.52
N ASN A 516 15.35 -27.46 21.57
CA ASN A 516 16.15 -27.91 22.71
C ASN A 516 16.97 -29.17 22.44
N GLN A 517 16.85 -29.81 21.27
CA GLN A 517 17.58 -31.05 20.95
C GLN A 517 18.84 -30.89 20.08
N LEU A 518 19.21 -29.70 19.62
CA LEU A 518 20.36 -29.52 18.71
C LEU A 518 21.51 -28.66 19.27
N SER A 519 21.58 -28.48 20.60
CA SER A 519 22.64 -27.68 21.24
C SER A 519 23.93 -28.45 21.55
N SER A 520 24.07 -29.71 21.13
CA SER A 520 25.30 -30.48 21.31
C SER A 520 25.79 -31.06 19.99
N GLU A 521 26.52 -30.27 19.20
CA GLU A 521 27.71 -30.77 18.50
C GLU A 521 28.53 -29.60 17.92
N ALA A 522 29.84 -29.75 18.02
CA ALA A 522 30.81 -28.67 18.02
C ALA A 522 31.01 -28.00 16.65
N VAL A 523 31.11 -26.67 16.69
CA VAL A 523 31.56 -25.82 15.59
C VAL A 523 33.01 -26.15 15.23
N THR A 524 33.25 -26.52 13.97
CA THR A 524 34.59 -26.43 13.36
C THR A 524 34.50 -25.47 12.17
N PRO A 525 35.26 -24.37 12.12
CA PRO A 525 35.19 -23.44 11.00
C PRO A 525 36.08 -23.94 9.85
N MET A 526 35.59 -23.89 8.61
CA MET A 526 36.44 -24.01 7.43
C MET A 526 36.44 -22.74 6.58
N SER A 527 37.67 -22.45 6.15
CA SER A 527 38.21 -21.26 5.49
C SER A 527 37.69 -21.08 4.06
N PHE A 528 37.43 -19.84 3.67
CA PHE A 528 37.22 -19.46 2.26
C PHE A 528 38.58 -19.31 1.56
N GLY A 529 38.85 -20.21 0.63
CA GLY A 529 39.98 -20.09 -0.31
C GLY A 529 39.60 -19.20 -1.49
N SER A 530 40.30 -18.08 -1.61
CA SER A 530 40.34 -17.20 -2.79
C SER A 530 41.03 -17.90 -3.96
N GLY A 531 40.48 -17.79 -5.17
CA GLY A 531 41.12 -18.23 -6.42
C GLY A 531 40.69 -17.37 -7.60
N ALA A 532 41.58 -16.50 -8.04
CA ALA A 532 41.45 -15.70 -9.26
C ALA A 532 42.21 -16.34 -10.43
N SER A 533 41.68 -16.14 -11.65
CA SER A 533 42.33 -16.27 -12.98
C SER A 533 42.73 -17.70 -13.42
N THR A 534 42.67 -18.15 -14.69
CA THR A 534 42.95 -17.56 -16.02
C THR A 534 42.40 -18.44 -17.17
N SER A 535 42.01 -17.80 -18.28
CA SER A 535 42.12 -18.17 -19.72
C SER A 535 42.11 -19.63 -20.25
N GLY A 536 41.38 -19.81 -21.37
CA GLY A 536 41.92 -20.48 -22.57
C GLY A 536 41.08 -21.60 -23.18
N TYR A 537 40.19 -21.28 -24.13
CA TYR A 537 40.24 -21.60 -25.57
C TYR A 537 38.95 -21.15 -26.26
#